data_AF-A0A352UJB9-F1
#
_entry.id   AF-A0A352UJB9-F1
#
_cell.length_a   1.000
_cell.length_b   1.000
_cell.length_c   1.000
_cell.angle_alpha   90.00
_cell.angle_beta   90.00
_cell.angle_gamma   90.00
#
_symmetry.space_group_name_H-M   'P 1'
#
loop_
_entity.id
_entity.type
_entity.pdbx_description
1 polymer ?
#
loop_
_entity_poly.entity_id
_entity_poly.type
_entity_poly.pdbx_seq_one_letter_code
_entity_poly.pdbx_strand_id
1 'polypeptide(L)'
;MRFGPERQNLALERDALIARMQPASLDLNPSLWTAVEVNLRTFRQRHSLAYQRHHNEYHRRAATLRNQIGGRRVRVSALAQLIQVRELDEAVSVDVPSRFEDLAAS
;
A
#
# COMPACT_ATOMS: atom_id res chain seq x y z
N MET A 1 -0.29 5.89 3.64
CA MET A 1 -0.41 4.72 4.53
C MET A 1 0.91 4.53 5.24
N ARG A 2 0.94 4.58 6.58
CA ARG A 2 2.13 4.20 7.35
C ARG A 2 2.24 2.69 7.36
N PHE A 3 3.41 2.17 7.08
CA PHE A 3 3.69 0.74 7.23
C PHE A 3 3.59 0.37 8.71
N GLY A 4 2.86 -0.69 9.03
CA GLY A 4 2.66 -1.14 10.41
C GLY A 4 3.97 -1.64 11.06
N PRO A 5 3.95 -1.86 12.39
CA PRO A 5 5.11 -2.32 13.16
C PRO A 5 5.71 -3.64 12.62
N GLU A 6 4.88 -4.48 11.99
CA GLU A 6 5.31 -5.73 11.36
C GLU A 6 6.37 -5.54 10.27
N ARG A 7 6.29 -4.46 9.46
CA ARG A 7 7.30 -4.20 8.42
C ARG A 7 8.63 -3.74 9.00
N GLN A 8 8.60 -2.94 10.07
CA GLN A 8 9.82 -2.51 10.76
C GLN A 8 10.52 -3.71 11.39
N ASN A 9 9.76 -4.60 12.03
CA ASN A 9 10.29 -5.84 12.59
C ASN A 9 10.91 -6.74 11.51
N LEU A 10 10.26 -6.90 10.36
CA LEU A 10 10.82 -7.67 9.23
C LEU A 10 12.08 -7.00 8.64
N ALA A 11 12.17 -5.67 8.62
CA ALA A 11 13.37 -4.98 8.16
C ALA A 11 14.54 -5.22 9.12
N LEU A 12 14.32 -5.12 10.44
CA LEU A 12 15.34 -5.41 11.45
C LEU A 12 15.80 -6.87 11.41
N GLU A 13 14.85 -7.81 11.27
CA GLU A 13 15.16 -9.25 11.16
C GLU A 13 15.97 -9.56 9.90
N ARG A 14 15.65 -8.92 8.77
CA ARG A 14 16.44 -9.00 7.53
C ARG A 14 17.87 -8.52 7.76
N ASP A 15 18.02 -7.34 8.35
CA ASP A 15 19.34 -6.72 8.55
C ASP A 15 20.20 -7.57 9.49
N ALA A 16 19.61 -8.14 10.54
CA ALA A 16 20.26 -9.08 11.43
C ALA A 16 20.68 -10.39 10.72
N LEU A 17 19.84 -10.92 9.83
CA LEU A 17 20.19 -12.09 9.02
C LEU A 17 21.34 -11.80 8.06
N ILE A 18 21.33 -10.65 7.39
CA ILE A 18 22.41 -10.23 6.49
C ILE A 18 23.73 -10.16 7.24
N ALA A 19 23.76 -9.54 8.44
CA ALA A 19 24.97 -9.46 9.25
C ALA A 19 25.50 -10.85 9.65
N ARG A 20 24.62 -11.79 9.96
CA ARG A 20 24.98 -13.18 10.32
C ARG A 20 25.47 -14.00 9.13
N MET A 21 25.04 -13.67 7.91
CA MET A 21 25.47 -14.33 6.68
C MET A 21 26.80 -13.76 6.12
N GLN A 22 27.38 -12.72 6.73
CA GLN A 22 28.67 -12.21 6.29
C GLN A 22 29.75 -13.28 6.48
N PRO A 23 30.68 -13.46 5.52
CA PRO A 23 31.72 -14.49 5.59
C PRO A 23 32.50 -14.45 6.91
N ALA A 24 32.91 -13.26 7.35
CA ALA A 24 33.61 -13.08 8.62
C ALA A 24 32.83 -13.62 9.83
N SER A 25 31.49 -13.51 9.83
CA SER A 25 30.63 -14.03 10.89
C SER A 25 30.50 -15.57 10.85
N LEU A 26 30.55 -16.15 9.65
CA LEU A 26 30.39 -17.60 9.42
C LEU A 26 31.69 -18.38 9.62
N ASP A 27 32.82 -17.79 9.24
CA ASP A 27 34.16 -18.37 9.39
C ASP A 27 34.54 -18.49 10.88
N LEU A 28 34.11 -17.53 11.71
CA LEU A 28 34.36 -17.53 13.14
C LEU A 28 33.56 -18.58 13.91
N ASN A 29 32.41 -19.02 13.39
CA ASN A 29 31.58 -20.02 14.07
C ASN A 29 30.73 -20.87 13.11
N PRO A 30 31.33 -21.94 12.54
CA PRO A 30 30.64 -22.84 11.61
C PRO A 30 29.40 -23.52 12.19
N SER A 31 29.31 -23.69 13.51
CA SER A 31 28.13 -24.29 14.16
C SER A 31 26.85 -23.47 14.00
N LEU A 32 26.96 -22.19 13.64
CA LEU A 32 25.82 -21.30 13.41
C LEU A 32 25.17 -21.49 12.03
N TRP A 33 25.78 -22.22 11.10
CA TRP A 33 25.28 -22.38 9.73
C TRP A 33 23.86 -22.94 9.69
N THR A 34 23.60 -24.00 10.44
CA THR A 34 22.26 -24.62 10.51
C THR A 34 21.23 -23.63 11.08
N ALA A 35 21.60 -22.84 12.09
CA ALA A 35 20.72 -21.84 12.67
C ALA A 35 20.42 -20.71 11.68
N VAL A 36 21.42 -20.25 10.92
CA VAL A 36 21.24 -19.23 9.87
C VAL A 36 20.32 -19.74 8.76
N GLU A 37 20.47 -20.98 8.32
CA GLU A 37 19.58 -21.59 7.32
C GLU A 37 18.13 -21.65 7.80
N VAL A 38 17.89 -22.16 9.02
CA VAL A 38 16.55 -22.23 9.61
C VAL A 38 15.93 -20.83 9.74
N ASN A 39 16.70 -19.86 10.25
CA ASN A 39 16.21 -18.49 10.42
C ASN A 39 15.89 -17.84 9.07
N LEU A 40 16.69 -18.08 8.02
CA LEU A 40 16.41 -17.58 6.68
C LEU A 40 15.12 -18.18 6.10
N ARG A 41 14.90 -19.49 6.28
CA ARG A 41 13.67 -20.16 5.81
C ARG A 41 12.44 -19.58 6.51
N THR A 42 12.50 -19.45 7.83
CA THR A 42 11.42 -18.86 8.64
C THR A 42 11.15 -17.41 8.24
N PHE A 43 12.20 -16.62 8.04
CA PHE A 43 12.07 -15.24 7.59
C PHE A 43 11.38 -15.14 6.22
N ARG A 44 11.79 -15.95 5.24
CA ARG A 44 11.15 -15.97 3.90
C ARG A 44 9.66 -16.28 3.98
N GLN A 45 9.28 -17.26 4.81
CA GLN A 45 7.88 -17.60 5.00
C GLN A 45 7.08 -16.43 5.61
N ARG A 46 7.60 -15.83 6.69
CA ARG A 46 6.95 -14.69 7.36
C ARG A 46 6.86 -13.47 6.45
N HIS A 47 7.92 -13.15 5.73
CA HIS A 47 7.95 -12.05 4.77
C HIS A 47 6.92 -12.27 3.64
N SER A 48 6.84 -13.48 3.08
CA SER A 48 5.86 -13.82 2.04
C SER A 48 4.42 -13.63 2.53
N LEU A 49 4.11 -14.15 3.73
CA LEU A 49 2.79 -13.99 4.33
C LEU A 49 2.43 -12.52 4.58
N ALA A 50 3.37 -11.74 5.14
CA ALA A 50 3.15 -10.32 5.38
C ALA A 50 2.94 -9.55 4.07
N TYR A 51 3.73 -9.87 3.04
CA TYR A 51 3.57 -9.29 1.71
C TYR A 51 2.21 -9.63 1.10
N GLN A 52 1.80 -10.91 1.11
CA GLN A 52 0.51 -11.34 0.56
C GLN A 52 -0.67 -10.65 1.27
N ARG A 53 -0.64 -10.58 2.61
CA ARG A 53 -1.67 -9.87 3.39
C ARG A 53 -1.76 -8.41 2.97
N HIS A 54 -0.62 -7.73 2.91
CA HIS A 54 -0.58 -6.32 2.54
C HIS A 54 -1.07 -6.10 1.09
N HIS A 55 -0.61 -6.92 0.16
CA HIS A 55 -0.99 -6.87 -1.25
C HIS A 55 -2.51 -7.07 -1.42
N ASN A 56 -3.07 -8.11 -0.81
CA ASN A 56 -4.51 -8.39 -0.86
C ASN A 56 -5.33 -7.26 -0.24
N GLU A 57 -4.90 -6.76 0.92
CA GLU A 57 -5.58 -5.64 1.58
C GLU A 57 -5.53 -4.36 0.74
N TYR A 58 -4.37 -4.04 0.17
CA TYR A 58 -4.19 -2.90 -0.72
C TYR A 58 -5.16 -2.97 -1.89
N HIS A 59 -5.19 -4.10 -2.62
CA HIS A 59 -6.06 -4.26 -3.77
C HIS A 59 -7.55 -4.25 -3.38
N ARG A 60 -7.92 -4.84 -2.24
CA ARG A 60 -9.29 -4.77 -1.72
C ARG A 60 -9.73 -3.33 -1.43
N ARG A 61 -8.86 -2.56 -0.76
CA ARG A 61 -9.12 -1.15 -0.44
C ARG A 61 -9.18 -0.30 -1.71
N ALA A 62 -8.27 -0.51 -2.66
CA ALA A 62 -8.26 0.17 -3.94
C ALA A 62 -9.56 -0.10 -4.74
N ALA A 63 -9.99 -1.36 -4.83
CA ALA A 63 -11.25 -1.72 -5.48
C ALA A 63 -12.46 -1.07 -4.80
N THR A 64 -12.49 -1.08 -3.46
CA THR A 64 -13.55 -0.42 -2.68
C THR A 64 -13.60 1.08 -2.99
N LEU A 65 -12.44 1.75 -3.02
CA LEU A 65 -12.35 3.17 -3.30
C LEU A 65 -12.80 3.49 -4.74
N ARG A 66 -12.37 2.68 -5.72
CA ARG A 66 -12.82 2.81 -7.13
C ARG A 66 -14.33 2.68 -7.24
N ASN A 67 -14.94 1.71 -6.55
CA ASN A 67 -16.40 1.56 -6.53
C ASN A 67 -17.10 2.76 -5.88
N GLN A 68 -16.55 3.30 -4.78
CA GLN A 68 -17.09 4.50 -4.14
C GLN A 68 -17.00 5.74 -5.04
N ILE A 69 -15.90 5.90 -5.78
CA ILE A 69 -15.74 6.97 -6.78
C ILE A 69 -16.78 6.77 -7.90
N GLY A 70 -16.86 5.59 -8.48
CA GLY A 70 -17.86 5.27 -9.52
C GLY A 70 -19.29 5.55 -9.08
N GLY A 71 -19.66 5.17 -7.84
CA GLY A 71 -20.98 5.43 -7.26
C GLY A 71 -21.29 6.93 -7.05
N ARG A 72 -20.28 7.81 -7.03
CA ARG A 72 -20.48 9.26 -6.93
C ARG A 72 -20.64 9.95 -8.28
N ARG A 73 -20.38 9.25 -9.40
CA ARG A 73 -20.44 9.82 -10.75
C ARG A 73 -21.79 10.50 -11.03
N VAL A 74 -22.91 9.84 -10.70
CA VAL A 74 -24.26 10.41 -10.89
C VAL A 74 -24.44 11.74 -10.13
N ARG A 75 -23.94 11.83 -8.89
CA ARG A 75 -24.04 13.05 -8.08
C ARG A 75 -23.16 14.17 -8.63
N VAL A 76 -21.96 13.84 -9.11
CA VAL A 76 -21.05 14.81 -9.75
C VAL A 76 -21.63 15.31 -11.07
N SER A 77 -22.23 14.43 -11.88
CA SER A 77 -22.92 14.83 -13.11
C SER A 77 -24.11 15.75 -12.83
N ALA A 78 -24.92 15.46 -11.81
CA ALA A 78 -26.02 16.34 -11.40
C ALA A 78 -25.51 17.70 -10.90
N LEU A 79 -24.42 17.72 -10.13
CA LEU A 79 -23.78 18.97 -9.70
C LEU A 79 -23.25 19.77 -10.90
N ALA A 80 -22.62 19.11 -11.88
CA ALA A 80 -22.14 19.75 -13.10
C ALA A 80 -23.27 20.42 -13.90
N GLN A 81 -24.45 19.78 -13.95
CA GLN A 81 -25.64 20.38 -14.57
C GLN A 81 -26.16 21.59 -13.77
N LEU A 82 -26.16 21.49 -12.44
CA LEU A 82 -26.60 22.58 -11.57
C LEU A 82 -25.73 23.83 -11.72
N ILE A 83 -24.41 23.66 -11.90
CA ILE A 83 -23.46 24.77 -12.12
C ILE A 83 -23.72 25.52 -13.44
N GLN A 84 -24.42 24.91 -14.41
CA GLN A 84 -24.80 25.60 -15.66
C GLN A 84 -26.04 26.51 -15.50
N VAL A 85 -26.72 26.46 -14.35
CA VAL A 85 -27.89 27.30 -14.07
C VAL A 85 -27.42 28.71 -13.72
N ARG A 86 -27.76 29.66 -14.59
CA ARG A 86 -27.20 31.03 -14.62
C ARG A 86 -27.58 31.86 -13.39
N GLU A 87 -28.63 31.49 -12.66
CA GLU A 87 -29.03 32.15 -11.40
C GLU A 87 -28.21 31.69 -10.17
N LEU A 88 -27.42 30.62 -10.29
CA LEU A 88 -26.52 30.13 -9.24
C LEU A 88 -25.11 30.69 -9.52
N ASP A 89 -24.84 31.88 -8.99
CA ASP A 89 -23.64 32.68 -9.25
C ASP A 89 -22.29 31.96 -8.97
N GLU A 90 -21.21 32.56 -9.46
CA GLU A 90 -19.78 32.13 -9.58
C GLU A 90 -19.15 31.42 -8.35
N ALA A 91 -19.78 31.48 -7.18
CA ALA A 91 -19.30 30.93 -5.92
C ALA A 91 -19.24 29.39 -5.84
N VAL A 92 -19.82 28.67 -6.82
CA VAL A 92 -19.79 27.19 -6.90
C VAL A 92 -18.80 26.69 -7.97
N SER A 93 -18.04 27.58 -8.63
CA SER A 93 -17.09 27.29 -9.73
C SER A 93 -15.82 26.51 -9.35
N VAL A 94 -15.88 25.69 -8.30
CA VAL A 94 -14.85 24.66 -8.11
C VAL A 94 -15.01 23.66 -9.25
N ASP A 95 -13.91 23.40 -9.97
CA ASP A 95 -13.81 22.41 -11.05
C ASP A 95 -13.91 20.96 -10.53
N VAL A 96 -15.00 20.68 -9.82
CA VAL A 96 -15.36 19.38 -9.23
C VAL A 96 -15.52 18.32 -10.31
N PRO A 97 -16.13 18.59 -11.49
CA PRO A 97 -16.24 17.60 -12.55
C PRO A 97 -14.87 17.15 -13.09
N SER A 98 -13.97 18.08 -13.43
CA SER A 98 -12.63 17.72 -13.94
C SER A 98 -11.82 16.97 -12.90
N ARG A 99 -11.77 17.47 -11.66
CA ARG A 99 -11.07 16.80 -10.55
C ARG A 99 -11.61 15.40 -10.26
N PHE A 100 -12.91 15.18 -10.46
CA PHE A 100 -13.52 13.87 -10.33
C PHE A 100 -13.08 12.91 -11.44
N GLU A 101 -13.00 13.38 -12.69
CA GLU A 101 -12.51 12.55 -13.80
C GLU A 101 -11.03 12.17 -13.61
N ASP A 102 -10.18 13.11 -13.16
CA ASP A 102 -8.78 12.81 -12.81
C ASP A 102 -8.68 11.72 -11.71
N LEU A 103 -9.53 11.82 -10.70
CA LEU A 103 -9.60 10.85 -9.60
C LEU A 103 -10.15 9.48 -10.08
N ALA A 104 -11.09 9.49 -11.02
CA ALA A 104 -11.71 8.28 -11.56
C ALA A 104 -10.83 7.55 -12.59
N ALA A 105 -9.95 8.29 -13.28
CA ALA A 105 -8.98 7.76 -14.24
C ALA A 105 -7.73 7.13 -13.58
N SER A 106 -7.51 7.40 -12.29
CA SER A 106 -6.43 6.82 -11.47
C SER A 106 -6.72 5.38 -11.01
#